data_AF-A0A957NIX6-F1
#
_entry.id   AF-A0A957NIX6-F1
#
_cell.length_a   1.000
_cell.length_b   1.000
_cell.length_c   1.000
_cell.angle_alpha   90.00
_cell.angle_beta   90.00
_cell.angle_gamma   90.00
#
_symmetry.space_group_name_H-M   'P 1'
#
loop_
_entity.id
_entity.type
_entity.pdbx_description
1 polymer ?
#
loop_
_entity_poly.entity_id
_entity_poly.type
_entity_poly.pdbx_seq_one_letter_code
_entity_poly.pdbx_strand_id
1 'polypeptide(L)' 'MTFGSGKYTYEYAEGWGKLPSGWEWGWIPAIACDSKDNVYVYSRSAHPLVIFDRHGNFLDSWGEDV' A
#
# COMPACT_ATOMS: atom_id res chain seq x y z
N MET A 1 -7.21 10.91 15.12
CA MET A 1 -8.00 10.01 16.00
C MET A 1 -7.16 8.78 16.25
N THR A 2 -6.96 8.41 17.51
CA THR A 2 -6.11 7.28 17.91
C THR A 2 -6.96 6.01 18.02
N PHE A 3 -6.48 4.92 17.44
CA PHE A 3 -7.08 3.59 17.49
C PHE A 3 -6.22 2.65 18.35
N GLY A 4 -6.84 1.65 18.98
CA GLY A 4 -6.14 0.68 19.83
C GLY A 4 -6.02 1.12 21.29
N SER A 5 -5.23 0.37 22.08
CA SER A 5 -5.06 0.59 23.52
C SER A 5 -3.76 -0.05 24.06
N GLY A 6 -3.35 0.36 25.26
CA GLY A 6 -2.15 -0.17 25.91
C GLY A 6 -0.88 0.17 25.14
N LYS A 7 -0.04 -0.84 24.86
CA LYS A 7 1.22 -0.67 24.12
C LYS A 7 1.02 -0.40 22.62
N TYR A 8 -0.11 -0.80 22.05
CA TYR A 8 -0.34 -0.73 20.62
C TYR A 8 -1.47 0.23 20.30
N THR A 9 -1.06 1.45 19.99
CA THR A 9 -1.93 2.52 19.51
C THR A 9 -1.52 2.90 18.10
N TYR A 10 -2.50 3.26 17.28
CA TYR A 10 -2.32 3.57 15.86
C TYR A 10 -3.04 4.87 15.55
N GLU A 11 -2.57 5.54 14.51
CA GLU A 11 -3.27 6.69 13.94
C GLU A 11 -3.54 6.42 12.47
N TYR A 12 -4.65 6.97 11.99
CA TYR A 12 -4.95 6.93 10.57
C TYR A 12 -3.93 7.77 9.80
N ALA A 13 -3.18 7.12 8.91
CA ALA A 13 -2.28 7.79 7.98
C ALA A 13 -3.08 8.29 6.76
N GLU A 14 -3.66 9.48 6.89
CA GLU A 14 -4.48 10.06 5.83
C GLU A 14 -3.71 10.25 4.53
N GLY A 15 -4.25 9.73 3.43
CA GLY A 15 -3.65 9.86 2.10
C GLY A 15 -2.40 9.00 1.86
N TRP A 16 -2.14 8.01 2.71
CA TRP A 16 -1.09 7.00 2.48
C TRP A 16 -1.44 6.10 1.30
N GLY A 17 -0.44 5.70 0.51
CA GLY A 17 -0.62 4.81 -0.67
C GLY A 17 -1.02 5.60 -1.92
N LYS A 18 -0.21 6.60 -2.28
CA LYS A 18 -0.47 7.48 -3.43
C LYS A 18 -0.11 6.78 -4.73
N LEU A 19 -1.14 6.42 -5.49
CA LEU A 19 -0.97 5.88 -6.82
C LEU A 19 -0.43 6.94 -7.80
N PRO A 20 0.32 6.52 -8.84
CA PRO A 20 0.59 7.35 -10.01
C PRO A 20 -0.68 7.92 -10.64
N SER A 21 -0.56 9.07 -11.31
CA SER A 21 -1.71 9.73 -11.93
C SER A 21 -2.39 8.83 -12.96
N GLY A 22 -3.73 8.74 -12.88
CA GLY A 22 -4.56 7.93 -13.77
C GLY A 22 -4.65 6.45 -13.40
N TRP A 23 -3.93 6.00 -12.36
CA TRP A 23 -4.08 4.64 -11.84
C TRP A 23 -5.21 4.58 -10.82
N GLU A 24 -5.89 3.44 -10.79
CA GLU A 24 -6.99 3.19 -9.87
C GLU A 24 -6.81 1.85 -9.17
N TRP A 25 -7.25 1.80 -7.92
CA TRP A 25 -7.29 0.54 -7.18
C TRP A 25 -8.41 -0.35 -7.67
N GLY A 26 -8.09 -1.63 -7.82
CA GLY A 26 -9.07 -2.71 -7.85
C GLY A 26 -9.34 -3.26 -6.46
N TRP A 27 -9.87 -4.48 -6.38
CA TRP A 27 -10.00 -5.18 -5.10
C TRP A 27 -8.63 -5.54 -4.55
N ILE A 28 -8.36 -5.23 -3.28
CA ILE A 28 -7.07 -5.49 -2.62
C ILE A 28 -7.20 -6.73 -1.72
N PRO A 29 -6.87 -7.93 -2.20
CA PRO A 29 -6.97 -9.14 -1.38
C PRO A 29 -5.77 -9.38 -0.45
N ALA A 30 -4.62 -8.74 -0.67
CA ALA A 30 -3.41 -9.02 0.12
C ALA A 30 -2.46 -7.83 0.20
N ILE A 31 -1.80 -7.72 1.37
CA ILE A 31 -0.75 -6.73 1.66
C ILE A 31 0.37 -7.43 2.45
N ALA A 32 1.63 -7.07 2.20
CA ALA A 32 2.78 -7.53 2.97
C ALA A 32 3.81 -6.41 3.16
N CYS A 33 4.70 -6.56 4.15
CA CYS A 33 5.83 -5.64 4.35
C CYS A 33 7.16 -6.41 4.33
N ASP A 34 8.23 -5.79 3.83
CA ASP A 34 9.59 -6.33 3.92
C ASP A 34 10.40 -5.71 5.07
N SER A 35 11.65 -6.17 5.24
CA SER A 35 12.55 -5.68 6.30
C SER A 35 13.02 -4.23 6.14
N LYS A 36 12.68 -3.57 5.02
CA LYS A 36 13.00 -2.17 4.73
C LYS A 36 11.77 -1.26 4.89
N ASP A 37 10.68 -1.79 5.44
CA ASP A 37 9.37 -1.14 5.54
C ASP A 37 8.75 -0.77 4.18
N ASN A 38 9.12 -1.47 3.10
CA ASN A 38 8.35 -1.37 1.87
C ASN A 38 7.05 -2.14 2.03
N VAL A 39 5.95 -1.57 1.54
CA VAL A 39 4.62 -2.16 1.60
C VAL A 39 4.20 -2.59 0.21
N TYR A 40 3.95 -3.88 0.06
CA TYR A 40 3.53 -4.54 -1.17
C TYR A 40 2.02 -4.70 -1.13
N VAL A 41 1.32 -4.13 -2.10
CA VAL A 41 -0.15 -4.15 -2.20
C VAL A 41 -0.52 -4.91 -3.46
N TYR A 42 -1.13 -6.09 -3.30
CA TYR A 42 -1.71 -6.83 -4.41
C TYR A 42 -3.15 -6.40 -4.62
N SER A 43 -3.51 -6.02 -5.85
CA SER A 43 -4.84 -5.61 -6.25
C SER A 43 -5.26 -6.30 -7.56
N ARG A 44 -6.57 -6.49 -7.74
CA ARG A 44 -7.17 -6.93 -9.01
C ARG A 44 -7.45 -5.71 -9.89
N SER A 45 -6.39 -5.09 -10.39
CA SER A 45 -6.44 -3.87 -11.23
C SER A 45 -5.55 -4.03 -12.47
N ALA A 46 -5.46 -2.98 -13.29
CA ALA A 46 -4.47 -2.91 -14.38
C ALA A 46 -3.01 -2.91 -13.87
N HIS A 47 -2.79 -2.65 -12.57
CA HIS A 47 -1.48 -2.62 -11.91
C HIS A 47 -1.50 -3.59 -10.71
N PRO A 48 -1.29 -4.89 -10.96
CA PRO A 48 -1.64 -5.92 -9.98
C PRO A 48 -0.84 -5.84 -8.69
N LEU A 49 0.45 -5.53 -8.74
CA LEU A 49 1.28 -5.39 -7.53
C LEU A 49 1.93 -4.01 -7.52
N VAL A 50 1.67 -3.23 -6.47
CA VAL A 50 2.27 -1.90 -6.27
C VAL A 50 3.07 -1.89 -4.98
N ILE A 51 4.25 -1.28 -5.02
CA ILE A 51 5.18 -1.21 -3.90
C ILE A 51 5.30 0.24 -3.44
N PHE A 52 5.13 0.47 -2.14
CA PHE A 52 5.30 1.78 -1.51
C PHE A 52 6.42 1.77 -0.47
N ASP A 53 6.99 2.93 -0.19
CA ASP A 53 7.75 3.12 1.04
C ASP A 53 6.83 3.23 2.27
N ARG A 54 7.43 3.31 3.46
CA ARG A 54 6.69 3.44 4.72
C ARG A 54 5.80 4.68 4.81
N HIS A 55 6.07 5.71 4.01
CA HIS A 55 5.31 6.95 3.95
C HIS A 55 4.22 6.94 2.86
N GLY A 56 4.10 5.83 2.11
CA GLY A 56 3.08 5.65 1.10
C GLY A 56 3.43 6.29 -0.23
N ASN A 57 4.71 6.58 -0.47
CA ASN A 57 5.21 7.04 -1.77
C ASN A 57 5.44 5.83 -2.66
N PHE A 58 4.97 5.92 -3.91
CA PHE A 58 5.18 4.89 -4.92
C PHE A 58 6.68 4.63 -5.13
N LEU A 59 7.07 3.37 -5.13
CA LEU A 59 8.42 2.91 -5.43
C LEU A 59 8.49 2.18 -6.77
N ASP A 60 7.60 1.20 -6.99
CA ASP A 60 7.62 0.34 -8.17
C ASP A 60 6.28 -0.40 -8.35
N SER A 61 6.07 -1.05 -9.50
CA SER A 61 4.95 -1.96 -9.76
C SER A 61 5.33 -3.12 -10.67
N TRP A 62 4.70 -4.27 -10.46
CA TRP A 62 4.91 -5.48 -11.27
C TRP A 62 3.58 -6.16 -11.64
N GLY A 63 3.62 -6.93 -12.73
CA GLY A 63 2.56 -7.88 -13.12
C GLY A 63 1.56 -7.37 -14.16
N GLU A 64 1.78 -6.20 -14.76
CA GLU A 64 0.91 -5.59 -15.78
C GLU A 64 0.73 -6.47 -17.04
N ASP A 65 1.71 -7.32 -17.34
CA ASP A 65 1.74 -8.19 -18.54
C ASP A 65 1.59 -9.69 -18.21
N VAL A 66 1.06 -10.03 -17.03
CA VAL A 66 0.90 -11.42 -16.54
C VAL A 66 -0.54 -11.89 -16.58
#